data_AF-A0A4Q2QQU5-F1
#
_entry.id   AF-A0A4Q2QQU5-F1
#
_cell.length_a   1.000
_cell.length_b   1.000
_cell.length_c   1.000
_cell.angle_alpha   90.00
_cell.angle_beta   90.00
_cell.angle_gamma   90.00
#
_symmetry.space_group_name_H-M   'P 1'
#
loop_
_entity.id
_entity.type
_entity.pdbx_description
1 polymer ?
#
loop_
_entity_poly.entity_id
_entity_poly.type
_entity_poly.pdbx_seq_one_letter_code
_entity_poly.pdbx_strand_id
1 'polypeptide(L)'
;GNDIYLVLLNKQHELNISKASTLGNVRIIDRAVTQLKPVKPKKLLIVILSAMLGFLFSSGIILVRNMLIKGIRQPAELEMRDIPVYAVVPLAPELTKRRRCRAIPTYQSDELLANSAPTSLAIEALRGLRTSLHFAMLKAGNNILMISGTSPGVGKSFVCSNLAVL
;
A
#
# COMPACT_ATOMS: atom_id res chain seq x y z
N GLY A 1 -88.02 3.86 -60.90
CA GLY A 1 -86.64 3.85 -61.43
C GLY A 1 -85.71 4.88 -60.80
N ASN A 2 -86.22 5.94 -60.15
CA ASN A 2 -85.39 7.01 -59.57
C ASN A 2 -84.95 6.76 -58.11
N ASP A 3 -85.58 5.85 -57.38
CA ASP A 3 -85.30 5.67 -55.94
C ASP A 3 -83.95 5.00 -55.67
N ILE A 4 -83.51 4.08 -56.55
CA ILE A 4 -82.22 3.39 -56.42
C ILE A 4 -81.07 4.37 -56.64
N TYR A 5 -81.22 5.34 -57.54
CA TYR A 5 -80.22 6.37 -57.79
C TYR A 5 -80.02 7.27 -56.57
N LEU A 6 -81.11 7.67 -55.90
CA LEU A 6 -81.06 8.48 -54.67
C LEU A 6 -80.41 7.71 -53.50
N VAL A 7 -80.67 6.41 -53.37
CA VAL A 7 -80.03 5.57 -52.35
C VAL A 7 -78.52 5.45 -52.59
N LEU A 8 -78.10 5.25 -53.84
CA LEU A 8 -76.67 5.19 -54.19
C LEU A 8 -75.98 6.54 -53.99
N LEU A 9 -76.65 7.65 -54.33
CA LEU A 9 -76.13 9.01 -54.13
C LEU A 9 -75.91 9.30 -52.64
N ASN A 10 -76.88 9.00 -51.79
CA ASN A 10 -76.75 9.18 -50.34
C ASN A 10 -75.62 8.33 -49.75
N LYS A 11 -75.49 7.09 -50.20
CA LYS A 11 -74.41 6.18 -49.76
C LYS A 11 -73.03 6.67 -50.19
N GLN A 12 -72.93 7.34 -51.33
CA GLN A 12 -71.70 7.99 -51.78
C GLN A 12 -71.32 9.19 -50.88
N HIS A 13 -72.30 10.01 -50.48
CA HIS A 13 -72.05 11.10 -49.54
C HIS A 13 -71.62 10.60 -48.16
N GLU A 14 -72.26 9.55 -47.65
CA GLU A 14 -71.92 8.92 -46.36
C GLU A 14 -70.49 8.35 -46.38
N LEU A 15 -70.09 7.67 -47.46
CA LEU A 15 -68.72 7.16 -47.62
C LEU A 15 -67.68 8.27 -47.75
N ASN A 16 -68.01 9.39 -48.39
CA ASN A 16 -67.12 10.55 -48.48
C ASN A 16 -66.91 11.23 -47.12
N ILE A 17 -67.96 11.31 -46.30
CA ILE A 17 -67.87 11.83 -44.92
C ILE A 17 -67.03 10.88 -44.05
N SER A 18 -67.25 9.56 -44.16
CA SER A 18 -66.49 8.55 -43.43
C SER A 18 -65.00 8.51 -43.84
N LYS A 19 -64.69 8.67 -45.13
CA LYS A 19 -63.31 8.84 -45.62
C LYS A 19 -62.65 10.11 -45.09
N ALA A 20 -63.38 11.23 -45.07
CA ALA A 20 -62.87 12.48 -44.50
C ALA A 20 -62.63 12.36 -42.99
N SER A 21 -63.42 11.56 -42.26
CA SER A 21 -63.24 11.28 -40.83
C SER A 21 -62.08 10.32 -40.52
N THR A 22 -61.63 9.52 -41.49
CA THR A 22 -60.58 8.50 -41.31
C THR A 22 -59.18 9.03 -41.61
N LEU A 23 -59.06 10.18 -42.29
CA LEU A 23 -57.80 10.93 -42.41
C LEU A 23 -57.52 11.64 -41.09
N GLY A 24 -57.23 10.86 -40.05
CA GLY A 24 -56.69 11.36 -38.79
C GLY A 24 -55.38 12.08 -39.06
N ASN A 25 -55.42 13.41 -39.00
CA ASN A 25 -54.25 14.25 -39.10
C ASN A 25 -53.38 14.02 -37.87
N VAL A 26 -52.47 13.06 -37.92
CA VAL A 26 -51.49 12.83 -36.86
C VAL A 26 -50.44 13.95 -36.94
N ARG A 27 -50.72 15.08 -36.30
CA ARG A 27 -49.75 16.16 -36.11
C ARG A 27 -48.92 15.80 -34.89
N ILE A 28 -47.62 15.57 -35.09
CA ILE A 28 -46.66 15.46 -34.00
C ILE A 28 -46.61 16.84 -33.32
N ILE A 29 -47.13 16.94 -32.09
CA ILE A 29 -47.23 18.20 -31.34
C ILE A 29 -45.90 18.51 -30.64
N ASP A 30 -45.13 17.49 -30.26
CA ASP A 30 -43.84 17.67 -29.59
C ASP A 30 -42.91 16.46 -29.84
N ARG A 31 -41.63 16.72 -30.05
CA ARG A 31 -40.60 15.67 -30.19
C ARG A 31 -40.02 15.40 -28.81
N ALA A 32 -39.87 14.13 -28.42
CA ALA A 32 -39.21 13.77 -27.17
C ALA A 32 -37.77 14.32 -27.15
N VAL A 33 -37.56 15.42 -26.42
CA VAL A 33 -36.24 16.03 -26.25
C VAL A 33 -35.47 15.20 -25.22
N THR A 34 -34.48 14.45 -25.67
CA THR A 34 -33.55 13.79 -24.76
C THR A 34 -32.60 14.84 -24.19
N GLN A 35 -32.44 14.85 -22.88
CA GLN A 35 -31.49 15.75 -22.23
C GLN A 35 -30.07 15.34 -22.60
N LEU A 36 -29.25 16.27 -23.12
CA LEU A 36 -27.84 16.03 -23.47
C LEU A 36 -26.98 15.62 -22.26
N LYS A 37 -27.41 15.97 -21.04
CA LYS A 37 -26.70 15.63 -19.80
C LYS A 37 -27.49 14.58 -19.02
N PRO A 38 -26.87 13.47 -18.62
CA PRO A 38 -27.53 12.46 -17.81
C PRO A 38 -27.86 13.02 -16.42
N VAL A 39 -29.14 12.93 -16.02
CA VAL A 39 -29.63 13.36 -14.69
C VAL A 39 -29.04 12.50 -13.57
N LYS A 40 -28.78 11.22 -13.86
CA LYS A 40 -28.16 10.23 -12.97
C LYS A 40 -27.30 9.25 -13.79
N PRO A 41 -26.21 8.68 -13.27
CA PRO A 41 -25.54 8.99 -12.00
C PRO A 41 -24.49 10.10 -12.13
N LYS A 42 -24.27 10.87 -11.05
CA LYS A 42 -23.21 11.88 -10.95
C LYS A 42 -21.85 11.19 -10.76
N LYS A 43 -21.26 10.67 -11.85
CA LYS A 43 -20.03 9.86 -11.83
C LYS A 43 -18.88 10.51 -11.04
N LEU A 44 -18.68 11.83 -11.19
CA LEU A 44 -17.64 12.57 -10.47
C LEU A 44 -17.82 12.50 -8.95
N LEU A 45 -19.05 12.66 -8.45
CA LEU A 45 -19.35 12.61 -7.02
C LEU A 45 -19.08 11.21 -6.46
N ILE A 46 -19.45 10.16 -7.21
CA ILE A 46 -19.20 8.77 -6.81
C ILE A 46 -17.70 8.49 -6.74
N VAL A 47 -16.93 8.95 -7.73
CA VAL A 47 -15.47 8.78 -7.77
C VAL A 47 -14.82 9.48 -6.57
N ILE A 48 -15.17 10.75 -6.30
CA ILE A 48 -14.63 11.49 -5.16
C ILE A 48 -14.97 10.79 -3.84
N LEU A 49 -16.22 10.36 -3.66
CA LEU A 49 -16.65 9.70 -2.44
C LEU A 49 -15.93 8.36 -2.23
N SER A 50 -15.79 7.56 -3.30
CA SER A 50 -15.08 6.29 -3.25
C SER A 50 -13.58 6.46 -2.98
N ALA A 51 -12.95 7.50 -3.55
CA ALA A 51 -11.54 7.80 -3.31
C ALA A 51 -11.31 8.23 -1.86
N MET A 52 -12.20 9.07 -1.32
CA MET A 52 -12.12 9.53 0.06
C MET A 52 -12.33 8.39 1.06
N LEU A 53 -13.33 7.53 0.82
CA LEU A 53 -13.56 6.33 1.63
C LEU A 53 -12.41 5.33 1.53
N GLY A 54 -11.87 5.09 0.33
CA GLY A 54 -10.72 4.22 0.12
C GLY A 54 -9.46 4.71 0.83
N PHE A 55 -9.21 6.03 0.82
CA PHE A 55 -8.10 6.64 1.54
C PHE A 55 -8.21 6.45 3.06
N LEU A 56 -9.40 6.72 3.62
CA LEU A 56 -9.69 6.51 5.04
C LEU A 56 -9.49 5.05 5.44
N PHE A 57 -10.00 4.12 4.63
CA PHE A 57 -9.90 2.68 4.91
C PHE A 57 -8.45 2.19 4.83
N SER A 58 -7.70 2.60 3.81
CA SER A 58 -6.29 2.27 3.64
C SER A 58 -5.43 2.81 4.78
N SER A 59 -5.63 4.07 5.15
CA SER A 59 -4.95 4.69 6.29
C SER A 59 -5.25 3.94 7.59
N GLY A 60 -6.52 3.61 7.84
CA GLY A 60 -6.94 2.83 9.00
C GLY A 60 -6.25 1.46 9.07
N ILE A 61 -6.18 0.72 7.96
CA ILE A 61 -5.50 -0.58 7.89
C ILE A 61 -4.00 -0.43 8.20
N ILE A 62 -3.33 0.58 7.64
CA ILE A 62 -1.91 0.82 7.88
C ILE A 62 -1.66 1.14 9.35
N LEU A 63 -2.49 1.99 9.96
CA LEU A 63 -2.37 2.35 11.39
C LEU A 63 -2.57 1.12 12.29
N VAL A 64 -3.64 0.35 12.05
CA VAL A 64 -3.89 -0.89 12.81
C VAL A 64 -2.73 -1.87 12.65
N ARG A 65 -2.24 -2.08 11.42
CA ARG A 65 -1.07 -2.93 11.17
C ARG A 65 0.17 -2.41 11.91
N ASN A 66 0.39 -1.10 11.91
CA ASN A 66 1.53 -0.47 12.58
C ASN A 66 1.45 -0.64 14.10
N MET A 67 0.24 -0.59 14.69
CA MET A 67 0.00 -0.85 16.12
C MET A 67 0.17 -2.34 16.49
N LEU A 68 -0.15 -3.26 15.58
CA LEU A 68 0.02 -4.71 15.80
C LEU A 68 1.50 -5.13 15.76
N ILE A 69 2.36 -4.41 15.03
CA ILE A 69 3.80 -4.64 15.02
C ILE A 69 4.41 -4.09 16.32
N LYS A 70 4.47 -4.95 17.34
CA LYS A 70 5.17 -4.68 18.60
C LYS A 70 6.64 -5.04 18.44
N GLY A 71 7.50 -4.02 18.43
CA GLY A 71 8.95 -4.17 18.39
C GLY A 71 9.62 -2.86 18.79
N ILE A 72 10.85 -2.95 19.27
CA ILE A 72 11.65 -1.77 19.65
C ILE A 72 12.07 -1.06 18.37
N ARG A 73 11.62 0.18 18.16
CA ARG A 73 11.96 0.96 16.94
C ARG A 73 13.04 1.98 17.18
N GLN A 74 13.13 2.49 18.40
CA GLN A 74 14.07 3.53 18.77
C GLN A 74 14.87 3.14 20.01
N PRO A 75 16.15 3.51 20.09
CA PRO A 75 16.97 3.27 21.28
C PRO A 75 16.38 3.96 22.53
N ALA A 76 15.71 5.10 22.35
CA ALA A 76 15.02 5.83 23.42
C ALA A 76 13.99 4.97 24.17
N GLU A 77 13.31 4.03 23.49
CA GLU A 77 12.35 3.11 24.14
C GLU A 77 13.02 2.18 25.17
N LEU A 78 14.31 1.87 24.98
CA LEU A 78 15.11 1.07 25.92
C LEU A 78 15.64 1.93 27.05
N GLU A 79 16.07 3.16 26.76
CA GLU A 79 16.53 4.11 27.77
C GLU A 79 15.42 4.49 28.74
N MET A 80 14.18 4.63 28.27
CA MET A 80 13.00 4.84 29.14
C MET A 80 12.72 3.67 30.09
N ARG A 81 13.34 2.51 29.87
CA ARG A 81 13.26 1.33 30.74
C ARG A 81 14.55 1.12 31.56
N ASP A 82 15.39 2.14 31.66
CA ASP A 82 16.69 2.10 32.34
C ASP A 82 17.67 1.06 31.77
N ILE A 83 17.52 0.71 30.48
CA ILE A 83 18.46 -0.20 29.80
C ILE A 83 19.46 0.66 29.00
N PRO A 84 20.75 0.68 29.37
CA PRO A 84 21.75 1.48 28.67
C PRO A 84 22.01 0.90 27.28
N VAL A 85 21.95 1.76 26.26
CA VAL A 85 22.23 1.41 24.86
C VAL A 85 23.68 1.77 24.54
N TYR A 86 24.54 0.77 24.36
CA TYR A 86 25.97 1.00 24.08
C TYR A 86 26.29 1.31 22.62
N ALA A 87 25.50 0.77 21.67
CA ALA A 87 25.66 1.05 20.25
C ALA A 87 24.39 0.69 19.47
N VAL A 88 24.19 1.39 18.34
CA VAL A 88 23.17 1.07 17.35
C VAL A 88 23.89 0.64 16.07
N VAL A 89 23.80 -0.64 15.73
CA VAL A 89 24.47 -1.19 14.53
C VAL A 89 23.47 -1.19 13.37
N PRO A 90 23.68 -0.37 12.32
CA PRO A 90 22.80 -0.36 11.15
C PRO A 90 22.95 -1.64 10.32
N LEU A 91 21.91 -1.97 9.55
CA LEU A 91 21.98 -3.06 8.59
C LEU A 91 23.00 -2.73 7.49
N ALA A 92 24.02 -3.57 7.35
CA ALA A 92 25.02 -3.44 6.28
C ALA A 92 24.43 -3.92 4.93
N PRO A 93 24.24 -3.04 3.92
CA PRO A 93 23.73 -3.45 2.62
C PRO A 93 24.67 -4.42 1.89
N GLU A 94 25.97 -4.39 2.18
CA GLU A 94 27.02 -5.24 1.61
C GLU A 94 26.76 -6.72 1.92
N LEU A 95 26.31 -7.02 3.15
CA LEU A 95 25.93 -8.38 3.57
C LEU A 95 24.67 -8.86 2.84
N THR A 96 23.72 -7.96 2.62
CA THR A 96 22.44 -8.28 1.97
C THR A 96 22.64 -8.58 0.47
N LYS A 97 23.50 -7.81 -0.21
CA LYS A 97 23.88 -8.07 -1.60
C LYS A 97 24.60 -9.40 -1.75
N ARG A 98 25.59 -9.69 -0.89
CA ARG A 98 26.34 -10.97 -0.93
C ARG A 98 25.44 -12.18 -0.71
N ARG A 99 24.48 -12.10 0.23
CA ARG A 99 23.51 -13.19 0.48
C ARG A 99 22.56 -13.45 -0.70
N ARG A 100 22.11 -12.40 -1.41
CA ARG A 100 21.25 -12.56 -2.59
C ARG A 100 21.97 -13.21 -3.78
N CYS A 101 23.28 -12.97 -3.93
CA CYS A 101 24.07 -13.56 -5.01
C CYS A 101 24.50 -15.02 -4.73
N ARG A 102 24.34 -15.52 -3.51
CA ARG A 102 24.77 -16.86 -3.11
C ARG A 102 23.57 -17.81 -3.05
N ALA A 103 23.20 -18.36 -4.21
CA ALA A 103 22.12 -19.34 -4.34
C ALA A 103 22.48 -20.75 -3.83
N ILE A 104 23.75 -20.99 -3.47
CA ILE A 104 24.28 -22.28 -3.04
C ILE A 104 24.89 -22.10 -1.63
N PRO A 105 24.49 -22.92 -0.63
CA PRO A 105 25.03 -22.85 0.72
C PRO A 105 26.41 -23.52 0.75
N THR A 106 27.41 -22.89 0.13
CA THR A 106 28.79 -23.36 0.21
C THR A 106 29.38 -22.94 1.55
N TYR A 107 29.96 -23.90 2.27
CA TYR A 107 30.76 -23.72 3.48
C TYR A 107 32.09 -22.99 3.17
N GLN A 108 32.06 -21.83 2.51
CA GLN A 108 33.23 -20.94 2.50
C GLN A 108 32.93 -19.86 3.52
N SER A 109 33.86 -19.75 4.48
CA SER A 109 33.97 -18.71 5.50
C SER A 109 33.29 -17.43 5.06
N ASP A 110 32.16 -17.11 5.71
CA ASP A 110 31.55 -15.78 5.58
C ASP A 110 32.64 -14.78 5.95
N GLU A 111 33.18 -14.13 4.92
CA GLU A 111 34.23 -13.14 5.06
C GLU A 111 33.71 -12.06 6.02
N LEU A 112 34.45 -11.83 7.11
CA LEU A 112 34.04 -10.90 8.15
C LEU A 112 33.91 -9.50 7.53
N LEU A 113 32.81 -8.81 7.85
CA LEU A 113 32.55 -7.49 7.30
C LEU A 113 33.67 -6.50 7.63
N ALA A 114 34.33 -6.68 8.79
CA ALA A 114 35.49 -5.91 9.21
C ALA A 114 36.64 -5.98 8.19
N ASN A 115 36.83 -7.11 7.51
CA ASN A 115 37.89 -7.31 6.51
C ASN A 115 37.43 -6.93 5.11
N SER A 116 36.21 -7.30 4.73
CA SER A 116 35.71 -7.03 3.37
C SER A 116 35.34 -5.58 3.12
N ALA A 117 34.79 -4.91 4.13
CA ALA A 117 34.26 -3.55 4.04
C ALA A 117 34.53 -2.78 5.36
N PRO A 118 35.81 -2.48 5.66
CA PRO A 118 36.22 -1.82 6.91
C PRO A 118 35.64 -0.41 7.09
N THR A 119 35.17 0.22 6.02
CA THR A 119 34.59 1.57 6.00
C THR A 119 33.05 1.57 6.03
N SER A 120 32.42 0.40 6.18
CA SER A 120 30.97 0.31 6.28
C SER A 120 30.44 0.92 7.58
N LEU A 121 29.23 1.49 7.54
CA LEU A 121 28.57 2.11 8.70
C LEU A 121 28.40 1.14 9.88
N ALA A 122 28.18 -0.15 9.59
CA ALA A 122 28.06 -1.16 10.63
C ALA A 122 29.40 -1.39 11.37
N ILE A 123 30.53 -1.38 10.66
CA ILE A 123 31.86 -1.51 11.28
C ILE A 123 32.22 -0.26 12.07
N GLU A 124 31.86 0.92 11.57
CA GLU A 124 32.08 2.16 12.31
C GLU A 124 31.27 2.21 13.62
N ALA A 125 30.03 1.71 13.60
CA ALA A 125 29.23 1.53 14.82
C ALA A 125 29.90 0.56 15.81
N LEU A 126 30.51 -0.52 15.32
CA LEU A 126 31.26 -1.46 16.18
C LEU A 126 32.56 -0.86 16.73
N ARG A 127 33.25 0.04 16.00
CA ARG A 127 34.37 0.81 16.54
C ARG A 127 33.93 1.73 17.67
N GLY A 128 32.78 2.39 17.52
CA GLY A 128 32.15 3.16 18.59
C GLY A 128 31.78 2.30 19.81
N LEU A 129 31.25 1.10 19.57
CA LEU A 129 30.98 0.11 20.62
C LEU A 129 32.27 -0.28 21.36
N ARG A 130 33.36 -0.58 20.65
CA ARG A 130 34.66 -0.92 21.24
C ARG A 130 35.18 0.18 22.16
N THR A 131 35.13 1.44 21.73
CA THR A 131 35.54 2.59 22.55
C THR A 131 34.66 2.73 23.80
N SER A 132 33.34 2.56 23.66
CA SER A 132 32.40 2.62 24.79
C SER A 132 32.63 1.49 25.79
N LEU A 133 32.87 0.26 25.29
CA LEU A 133 33.21 -0.91 26.10
C LEU A 133 34.56 -0.74 26.79
N HIS A 134 35.56 -0.17 26.13
CA HIS A 134 36.85 0.11 26.75
C HIS A 134 36.67 0.97 28.02
N PHE A 135 35.89 2.05 27.94
CA PHE A 135 35.59 2.86 29.12
C PHE A 135 34.75 2.15 30.19
N ALA A 136 33.82 1.28 29.78
CA ALA A 136 33.03 0.48 30.73
C ALA A 136 33.91 -0.56 31.45
N MET A 137 34.83 -1.20 30.74
CA MET A 137 35.72 -2.23 31.26
C MET A 137 36.83 -1.67 32.15
N LEU A 138 37.22 -0.40 32.01
CA LEU A 138 38.14 0.26 32.95
C LEU A 138 37.63 0.24 34.40
N LYS A 139 36.30 0.17 34.59
CA LYS A 139 35.67 0.08 35.91
C LYS A 139 35.38 -1.37 36.34
N ALA A 140 35.60 -2.34 35.46
CA ALA A 140 35.33 -3.75 35.72
C ALA A 140 36.54 -4.44 36.35
N GLY A 141 36.31 -5.44 37.19
CA GLY A 141 37.38 -6.21 37.84
C GLY A 141 38.04 -7.29 36.95
N ASN A 142 37.52 -7.51 35.74
CA ASN A 142 38.00 -8.54 34.82
C ASN A 142 37.86 -8.14 33.34
N ASN A 143 38.60 -8.85 32.48
CA ASN A 143 38.62 -8.63 31.02
C ASN A 143 37.73 -9.63 30.26
N ILE A 144 36.66 -10.12 30.90
CA ILE A 144 35.77 -11.14 30.32
C ILE A 144 34.47 -10.46 29.91
N LEU A 145 34.17 -10.46 28.60
CA LEU A 145 32.94 -9.91 28.04
C LEU A 145 32.07 -11.04 27.46
N MET A 146 30.84 -11.15 27.95
CA MET A 146 29.84 -12.07 27.39
C MET A 146 28.86 -11.32 26.49
N ILE A 147 28.71 -11.76 25.24
CA ILE A 147 27.71 -11.24 24.30
C ILE A 147 26.60 -12.27 24.15
N SER A 148 25.37 -11.88 24.51
CA SER A 148 24.17 -12.70 24.37
C SER A 148 23.03 -11.88 23.76
N GLY A 149 21.85 -12.46 23.58
CA GLY A 149 20.67 -11.69 23.20
C GLY A 149 19.38 -12.48 23.32
N THR A 150 18.28 -11.85 23.00
CA THR A 150 16.92 -12.32 23.33
C THR A 150 16.38 -13.47 22.48
N SER A 151 16.74 -13.53 21.19
CA SER A 151 16.23 -14.57 20.27
C SER A 151 17.30 -15.11 19.32
N PRO A 152 17.09 -16.29 18.69
CA PRO A 152 17.92 -16.77 17.60
C PRO A 152 17.93 -15.78 16.42
N GLY A 153 19.04 -15.68 15.69
CA GLY A 153 19.12 -14.86 14.48
C GLY A 153 19.26 -13.34 14.68
N VAL A 154 19.32 -12.82 15.91
CA VAL A 154 19.45 -11.37 16.18
C VAL A 154 20.82 -10.76 15.85
N GLY A 155 21.78 -11.56 15.38
CA GLY A 155 23.12 -11.07 14.99
C GLY A 155 24.20 -11.12 16.08
N LYS A 156 24.01 -11.90 17.15
CA LYS A 156 25.00 -12.07 18.25
C LYS A 156 26.38 -12.48 17.71
N SER A 157 26.43 -13.54 16.90
CA SER A 157 27.67 -14.05 16.30
C SER A 157 28.33 -13.03 15.37
N PHE A 158 27.51 -12.26 14.63
CA PHE A 158 28.02 -11.20 13.76
C PHE A 158 28.73 -10.10 14.57
N VAL A 159 28.11 -9.63 15.66
CA VAL A 159 28.73 -8.63 16.54
C VAL A 159 29.99 -9.20 17.18
N CYS A 160 29.93 -10.42 17.71
CA CYS A 160 31.06 -11.07 18.37
C CYS A 160 32.27 -11.23 17.44
N SER A 161 32.09 -11.79 16.24
CA SER A 161 33.21 -12.05 15.33
C SER A 161 33.82 -10.77 14.77
N ASN A 162 33.02 -9.74 14.45
CA ASN A 162 33.57 -8.47 13.96
C ASN A 162 34.22 -7.65 15.08
N LEU A 163 33.66 -7.67 16.30
CA LEU A 163 34.27 -7.00 17.44
C LEU A 163 35.59 -7.67 17.85
N ALA A 164 35.73 -8.99 17.72
CA ALA A 164 36.97 -9.71 18.01
C ALA A 164 38.11 -9.39 17.03
N VAL A 165 37.79 -8.93 15.82
CA VAL A 165 38.79 -8.51 14.82
C VAL A 165 39.23 -7.06 15.02
N LEU A 166 38.37 -6.22 15.59
CA LEU A 166 38.62 -4.79 15.82
C LEU A 166 39.45 -4.56 17.08
#